data_AF-A0AAD6A201-F1
#
_entry.id   AF-A0AAD6A201-F1
#
_cell.length_a   1.000
_cell.length_b   1.000
_cell.length_c   1.000
_cell.angle_alpha   90.00
_cell.angle_beta   90.00
_cell.angle_gamma   90.00
#
_symmetry.space_group_name_H-M   'P 1'
#
loop_
_entity.id
_entity.type
_entity.pdbx_description
1 polymer ?
#
loop_
_entity_poly.entity_id
_entity_poly.type
_entity_poly.pdbx_seq_one_letter_code
_entity_poly.pdbx_strand_id
1 'polypeptide(L)'
;MAVAARVSSPKKLATLVGCNYFNNEYELYGCINDVRGMAETLVSRFGFDRRNVTVLTDEPGSQPMPTAGNIKRAITDMIKKAKSGDVLVFHFSGHGTVYPATKPVPDHQVDEAIVGCDFNYVTDVDFRQMVDQLPSGTTLTIISDSCHSGGLINHEKEQIGSSTVKRTIHAKDLKSKPRFIPHESLLQHLSSLSGIESQQIGDHIAHLFGDDASDKFLNKTYNPEEEKRIT
;
A
#
# COMPACT_ATOMS: atom_id res chain seq x y z
N MET A 1 -26.46 -39.52 4.26
CA MET A 1 -26.63 -38.29 5.06
C MET A 1 -25.70 -37.23 4.50
N ALA A 2 -26.24 -36.14 3.95
CA ALA A 2 -25.43 -34.98 3.58
C ALA A 2 -25.07 -34.22 4.86
N VAL A 3 -23.78 -34.07 5.14
CA VAL A 3 -23.32 -33.15 6.18
C VAL A 3 -23.58 -31.75 5.63
N ALA A 4 -24.59 -31.06 6.16
CA ALA A 4 -24.78 -29.65 5.89
C ALA A 4 -23.50 -28.93 6.29
N ALA A 5 -22.77 -28.40 5.29
CA ALA A 5 -21.61 -27.56 5.56
C ALA A 5 -22.11 -26.41 6.44
N ARG A 6 -21.62 -26.33 7.68
CA ARG A 6 -21.84 -25.17 8.54
C ARG A 6 -21.38 -23.94 7.77
N VAL A 7 -22.31 -23.09 7.36
CA VAL A 7 -21.99 -21.76 6.83
C VAL A 7 -21.30 -21.02 7.97
N SER A 8 -19.98 -20.91 7.91
CA SER A 8 -19.23 -20.10 8.87
C SER A 8 -19.71 -18.66 8.70
N SER A 9 -20.03 -17.99 9.80
CA SER A 9 -20.36 -16.56 9.79
C SER A 9 -19.29 -15.77 9.02
N PRO A 10 -19.68 -14.76 8.21
CA PRO A 10 -18.73 -13.89 7.53
C PRO A 10 -17.65 -13.38 8.47
N LYS A 11 -16.39 -13.54 8.08
CA LYS A 11 -15.23 -13.05 8.82
C LYS A 11 -14.96 -11.60 8.45
N LYS A 12 -14.39 -10.91 9.42
CA LYS A 12 -13.82 -9.57 9.24
C LYS A 12 -12.32 -9.67 9.43
N LEU A 13 -11.56 -9.34 8.39
CA LEU A 13 -10.10 -9.48 8.33
C LEU A 13 -9.48 -8.11 8.09
N ALA A 14 -8.38 -7.79 8.76
CA ALA A 14 -7.70 -6.52 8.54
C ALA A 14 -6.18 -6.66 8.52
N THR A 15 -5.56 -5.85 7.67
CA THR A 15 -4.11 -5.61 7.65
C THR A 15 -3.89 -4.11 7.78
N LEU A 16 -3.20 -3.69 8.83
CA LEU A 16 -2.98 -2.28 9.18
C LEU A 16 -1.46 -2.02 9.22
N VAL A 17 -1.01 -0.98 8.52
CA VAL A 17 0.42 -0.70 8.32
C VAL A 17 0.71 0.75 8.65
N GLY A 18 1.58 0.98 9.65
CA GLY A 18 2.01 2.31 10.07
C GLY A 18 3.52 2.47 9.97
N CYS A 19 3.99 3.36 9.10
CA CYS A 19 5.41 3.65 8.92
C CYS A 19 5.75 5.05 9.41
N ASN A 20 6.61 5.16 10.43
CA ASN A 20 7.14 6.43 10.93
C ASN A 20 8.54 6.77 10.38
N TYR A 21 9.22 5.86 9.69
CA TYR A 21 10.54 6.07 9.08
C TYR A 21 11.54 6.66 10.08
N PHE A 22 11.72 5.99 11.23
CA PHE A 22 12.60 6.49 12.29
C PHE A 22 14.04 6.73 11.80
N ASN A 23 14.71 7.71 12.42
CA ASN A 23 16.13 8.03 12.21
C ASN A 23 16.52 8.45 10.79
N ASN A 24 15.61 9.08 10.04
CA ASN A 24 15.94 9.71 8.75
C ASN A 24 15.16 11.02 8.54
N GLU A 25 15.46 11.74 7.46
CA GLU A 25 14.86 13.05 7.16
C GLU A 25 13.34 12.99 6.87
N TYR A 26 12.85 11.82 6.44
CA TYR A 26 11.44 11.52 6.16
C TYR A 26 10.69 10.96 7.38
N GLU A 27 11.21 11.14 8.59
CA GLU A 27 10.54 10.67 9.81
C GLU A 27 9.16 11.34 10.02
N LEU A 28 8.15 10.53 10.33
CA LEU A 28 6.78 10.89 10.72
C LEU A 28 6.51 10.46 12.17
N TYR A 29 5.50 11.03 12.82
CA TYR A 29 5.22 10.79 14.26
C TYR A 29 3.80 10.26 14.55
N GLY A 30 2.94 10.15 13.53
CA GLY A 30 1.52 9.82 13.69
C GLY A 30 1.10 8.44 13.21
N CYS A 31 1.80 7.87 12.23
CA CYS A 31 1.33 6.72 11.45
C CYS A 31 1.05 5.48 12.32
N ILE A 32 1.92 5.24 13.29
CA ILE A 32 1.79 4.12 14.24
C ILE A 32 0.56 4.31 15.14
N ASN A 33 0.29 5.53 15.59
CA ASN A 33 -0.89 5.83 16.39
C ASN A 33 -2.17 5.69 15.56
N ASP A 34 -2.13 6.10 14.29
CA ASP A 34 -3.27 5.97 13.36
C ASP A 34 -3.69 4.51 13.20
N VAL A 35 -2.75 3.59 12.99
CA VAL A 35 -3.07 2.17 12.82
C VAL A 35 -3.44 1.48 14.13
N ARG A 36 -2.88 1.89 15.26
CA ARG A 36 -3.30 1.39 16.59
C ARG A 36 -4.74 1.84 16.91
N GLY A 37 -5.06 3.10 16.66
CA GLY A 37 -6.41 3.63 16.81
C GLY A 37 -7.42 2.94 15.90
N MET A 38 -7.03 2.67 14.65
CA MET A 38 -7.85 1.89 13.72
C MET A 38 -8.05 0.45 14.21
N ALA A 39 -7.00 -0.22 14.68
CA ALA A 39 -7.11 -1.59 15.22
C ALA A 39 -8.13 -1.66 16.36
N GLU A 40 -8.05 -0.74 17.32
CA GLU A 40 -9.01 -0.66 18.43
C GLU A 40 -10.43 -0.36 17.94
N THR A 41 -10.57 0.54 16.97
CA THR A 41 -11.87 0.90 16.38
C THR A 41 -12.52 -0.30 15.68
N LEU A 42 -11.76 -1.03 14.86
CA LEU A 42 -12.24 -2.20 14.14
C LEU A 42 -12.71 -3.29 15.11
N VAL A 43 -11.95 -3.54 16.18
CA VAL A 43 -12.31 -4.57 17.17
C VAL A 43 -13.48 -4.12 18.04
N SER A 44 -13.41 -2.94 18.65
CA SER A 44 -14.39 -2.49 19.64
C SER A 44 -15.73 -2.06 19.05
N ARG A 45 -15.74 -1.48 17.84
CA ARG A 45 -16.95 -0.92 17.24
C ARG A 45 -17.46 -1.71 16.04
N PHE A 46 -16.56 -2.23 15.22
CA PHE A 46 -16.92 -2.97 14.01
C PHE A 46 -16.91 -4.49 14.21
N GLY A 47 -16.59 -4.99 15.40
CA GLY A 47 -16.69 -6.41 15.74
C GLY A 47 -15.70 -7.30 14.98
N PHE A 48 -14.53 -6.77 14.63
CA PHE A 48 -13.43 -7.60 14.13
C PHE A 48 -12.88 -8.45 15.28
N ASP A 49 -12.60 -9.73 15.00
CA ASP A 49 -11.84 -10.55 15.93
C ASP A 49 -10.39 -10.05 15.94
N ARG A 50 -9.83 -9.78 17.13
CA ARG A 50 -8.43 -9.33 17.28
C ARG A 50 -7.45 -10.25 16.56
N ARG A 51 -7.71 -11.56 16.53
CA ARG A 51 -6.86 -12.58 15.88
C ARG A 51 -6.85 -12.47 14.35
N ASN A 52 -7.81 -11.75 13.78
CA ASN A 52 -7.94 -11.48 12.36
C ASN A 52 -7.44 -10.07 11.97
N VAL A 53 -6.91 -9.30 12.93
CA VAL A 53 -6.33 -7.97 12.69
C VAL A 53 -4.81 -8.09 12.77
N THR A 54 -4.15 -7.92 11.64
CA THR A 54 -2.68 -7.91 11.53
C THR A 54 -2.20 -6.46 11.54
N VAL A 55 -1.21 -6.15 12.38
CA VAL A 55 -0.63 -4.79 12.48
C VAL A 55 0.87 -4.87 12.22
N LEU A 56 1.37 -4.05 11.29
CA LEU A 56 2.79 -3.89 10.99
C LEU A 56 3.19 -2.45 11.30
N THR A 57 4.24 -2.29 12.11
CA THR A 57 4.80 -0.98 12.47
C THR A 57 6.31 -1.02 12.48
N ASP A 58 6.95 0.09 12.19
CA ASP A 58 8.41 0.24 12.28
C ASP A 58 8.87 0.78 13.65
N GLU A 59 8.02 0.69 14.68
CA GLU A 59 8.44 0.97 16.07
C GLU A 59 9.62 0.05 16.44
N PRO A 60 10.67 0.58 17.09
CA PRO A 60 11.82 -0.23 17.50
C PRO A 60 11.42 -1.52 18.22
N GLY A 61 11.86 -2.66 17.69
CA GLY A 61 11.54 -3.99 18.21
C GLY A 61 10.28 -4.65 17.63
N SER A 62 9.50 -3.95 16.81
CA SER A 62 8.36 -4.53 16.09
C SER A 62 8.82 -5.53 15.03
N GLN A 63 8.10 -6.65 14.93
CA GLN A 63 8.26 -7.63 13.85
C GLN A 63 6.88 -8.21 13.47
N PRO A 64 6.61 -8.40 12.17
CA PRO A 64 7.45 -8.02 11.04
C PRO A 64 7.48 -6.49 10.81
N MET A 65 8.64 -5.97 10.39
CA MET A 65 8.77 -4.58 9.96
C MET A 65 7.94 -4.31 8.69
N PRO A 66 7.37 -3.11 8.49
CA PRO A 66 6.55 -2.77 7.34
C PRO A 66 7.40 -2.45 6.09
N THR A 67 8.26 -3.39 5.70
CA THR A 67 8.94 -3.37 4.40
C THR A 67 7.93 -3.61 3.29
N ALA A 68 8.19 -3.14 2.07
CA ALA A 68 7.27 -3.38 0.95
C ALA A 68 6.95 -4.87 0.76
N GLY A 69 7.96 -5.75 0.86
CA GLY A 69 7.78 -7.20 0.80
C GLY A 69 6.84 -7.73 1.90
N ASN A 70 7.01 -7.28 3.15
CA ASN A 70 6.15 -7.71 4.27
C ASN A 70 4.73 -7.17 4.15
N ILE A 71 4.56 -5.94 3.64
CA ILE A 71 3.24 -5.35 3.36
C ILE A 71 2.50 -6.21 2.32
N LYS A 72 3.15 -6.49 1.17
CA LYS A 72 2.57 -7.33 0.10
C LYS A 72 2.19 -8.73 0.60
N ARG A 73 3.06 -9.36 1.41
CA ARG A 73 2.78 -10.66 2.05
C ARG A 73 1.58 -10.59 2.98
N ALA A 74 1.50 -9.59 3.86
CA ALA A 74 0.41 -9.45 4.81
C ALA A 74 -0.96 -9.21 4.14
N ILE A 75 -0.99 -8.44 3.05
CA ILE A 75 -2.22 -8.25 2.26
C ILE A 75 -2.59 -9.56 1.56
N THR A 76 -1.63 -10.23 0.91
CA THR A 76 -1.86 -11.51 0.23
C THR A 76 -2.38 -12.58 1.20
N ASP A 77 -1.82 -12.67 2.41
CA ASP A 77 -2.27 -13.61 3.43
C ASP A 77 -3.68 -13.30 3.95
N MET A 78 -4.05 -12.02 4.05
CA MET A 78 -5.42 -11.61 4.36
C MET A 78 -6.39 -12.08 3.27
N ILE A 79 -6.04 -11.86 2.00
CA ILE A 79 -6.87 -12.24 0.84
C ILE A 79 -7.02 -13.76 0.74
N LYS A 80 -5.93 -14.53 0.91
CA LYS A 80 -5.96 -16.01 0.92
C LYS A 80 -6.85 -16.61 2.01
N LYS A 81 -7.03 -15.90 3.14
CA LYS A 81 -7.91 -16.32 4.23
C LYS A 81 -9.38 -15.99 3.98
N ALA A 82 -9.66 -15.10 3.03
CA ALA A 82 -11.01 -14.63 2.74
C ALA A 82 -11.87 -15.69 2.04
N LYS A 83 -13.17 -15.59 2.25
CA LYS A 83 -14.20 -16.38 1.57
C LYS A 83 -15.34 -15.44 1.16
N SER A 84 -16.16 -15.87 0.21
CA SER A 84 -17.36 -15.13 -0.21
C SER A 84 -18.18 -14.66 1.00
N GLY A 85 -18.54 -13.38 1.02
CA GLY A 85 -19.24 -12.71 2.12
C GLY A 85 -18.33 -12.07 3.18
N ASP A 86 -17.03 -12.38 3.23
CA ASP A 86 -16.10 -11.77 4.17
C ASP A 86 -15.86 -10.28 3.87
N VAL A 87 -15.53 -9.52 4.91
CA VAL A 87 -15.18 -8.08 4.85
C VAL A 87 -13.72 -7.89 5.19
N LEU A 88 -12.98 -7.25 4.30
CA LEU A 88 -11.54 -7.00 4.42
C LEU A 88 -11.28 -5.51 4.54
N VAL A 89 -10.33 -5.15 5.39
CA VAL A 89 -9.84 -3.77 5.53
C VAL A 89 -8.33 -3.75 5.40
N PHE A 90 -7.82 -2.96 4.47
CA PHE A 90 -6.42 -2.58 4.44
C PHE A 90 -6.30 -1.09 4.79
N HIS A 91 -5.49 -0.77 5.79
CA HIS A 91 -5.20 0.62 6.16
C HIS A 91 -3.69 0.84 6.13
N PHE A 92 -3.25 1.77 5.30
CA PHE A 92 -1.88 2.25 5.28
C PHE A 92 -1.83 3.68 5.78
N SER A 93 -0.91 3.95 6.70
CA SER A 93 -0.56 5.28 7.14
C SER A 93 0.96 5.45 7.05
N GLY A 94 1.41 6.39 6.24
CA GLY A 94 2.83 6.50 5.89
C GLY A 94 3.04 7.41 4.68
N HIS A 95 4.22 7.34 4.08
CA HIS A 95 4.55 8.11 2.89
C HIS A 95 4.01 7.48 1.61
N GLY A 96 3.46 8.34 0.75
CA GLY A 96 3.25 8.06 -0.66
C GLY A 96 4.29 8.79 -1.53
N THR A 97 4.36 8.42 -2.80
CA THR A 97 5.21 9.07 -3.79
C THR A 97 4.56 9.05 -5.18
N VAL A 98 4.99 9.96 -6.04
CA VAL A 98 4.71 9.96 -7.48
C VAL A 98 6.03 9.73 -8.20
N TYR A 99 6.04 8.95 -9.29
CA TYR A 99 7.24 8.72 -10.09
C TYR A 99 6.89 8.73 -11.59
N PRO A 100 7.85 9.05 -12.47
CA PRO A 100 7.61 9.00 -13.91
C PRO A 100 7.12 7.61 -14.32
N ALA A 101 6.06 7.55 -15.14
CA ALA A 101 5.58 6.28 -15.64
C ALA A 101 6.69 5.52 -16.36
N THR A 102 6.73 4.21 -16.16
CA THR A 102 7.76 3.34 -16.76
C THR A 102 7.61 3.18 -18.28
N LYS A 103 6.57 3.78 -18.89
CA LYS A 103 6.30 3.73 -20.33
C LYS A 103 6.05 5.11 -20.92
N PRO A 104 6.42 5.35 -22.19
CA PRO A 104 6.05 6.55 -22.91
C PRO A 104 4.56 6.50 -23.26
N VAL A 105 3.72 7.00 -22.35
CA VAL A 105 2.32 7.31 -22.63
C VAL A 105 2.20 8.76 -23.10
N PRO A 106 1.34 9.05 -24.09
CA PRO A 106 0.98 10.43 -24.40
C PRO A 106 0.38 11.06 -23.13
N ASP A 107 0.91 12.21 -22.71
CA ASP A 107 0.47 13.03 -21.55
C ASP A 107 1.25 12.93 -20.22
N HIS A 108 2.53 12.52 -20.22
CA HIS A 108 3.39 12.63 -19.02
C HIS A 108 2.75 12.01 -17.76
N GLN A 109 2.10 10.85 -17.93
CA GLN A 109 1.42 10.19 -16.84
C GLN A 109 2.44 9.87 -15.72
N VAL A 110 2.04 10.16 -14.48
CA VAL A 110 2.81 9.81 -13.28
C VAL A 110 2.14 8.61 -12.62
N ASP A 111 2.96 7.71 -12.11
CA ASP A 111 2.51 6.58 -11.32
C ASP A 111 2.57 6.93 -9.83
N GLU A 112 1.70 6.31 -9.03
CA GLU A 112 1.64 6.48 -7.57
C GLU A 112 2.07 5.17 -6.87
N ALA A 113 2.68 5.29 -5.68
CA ALA A 113 3.03 4.16 -4.84
C ALA A 113 3.01 4.54 -3.35
N ILE A 114 2.72 3.58 -2.49
CA ILE A 114 3.04 3.68 -1.06
C ILE A 114 4.49 3.23 -0.84
N VAL A 115 5.15 3.82 0.15
CA VAL A 115 6.57 3.59 0.43
C VAL A 115 6.71 2.78 1.71
N GLY A 116 7.29 1.59 1.64
CA GLY A 116 7.63 0.77 2.82
C GLY A 116 8.70 1.43 3.69
N CYS A 117 8.89 0.97 4.93
CA CYS A 117 9.94 1.54 5.81
C CYS A 117 11.37 1.31 5.29
N ASP A 118 11.54 0.45 4.29
CA ASP A 118 12.77 0.17 3.54
C ASP A 118 12.92 1.03 2.27
N PHE A 119 12.06 2.04 2.08
CA PHE A 119 11.99 2.89 0.88
C PHE A 119 11.65 2.17 -0.43
N ASN A 120 11.33 0.87 -0.36
CA ASN A 120 10.80 0.10 -1.47
C ASN A 120 9.32 0.43 -1.71
N TYR A 121 8.86 0.25 -2.94
CA TYR A 121 7.55 0.68 -3.39
C TYR A 121 6.57 -0.49 -3.40
N VAL A 122 5.33 -0.21 -3.00
CA VAL A 122 4.16 -1.03 -3.34
C VAL A 122 3.31 -0.21 -4.31
N THR A 123 3.20 -0.68 -5.55
CA THR A 123 2.60 0.05 -6.67
C THR A 123 1.15 -0.34 -6.91
N ASP A 124 0.48 0.41 -7.78
CA ASP A 124 -0.83 0.09 -8.33
C ASP A 124 -0.91 -1.32 -8.94
N VAL A 125 0.15 -1.79 -9.60
CA VAL A 125 0.24 -3.15 -10.15
C VAL A 125 0.15 -4.20 -9.05
N ASP A 126 0.85 -3.99 -7.93
CA ASP A 126 0.80 -4.91 -6.79
C ASP A 126 -0.62 -4.97 -6.20
N PHE A 127 -1.25 -3.81 -6.00
CA PHE A 127 -2.62 -3.75 -5.48
C PHE A 127 -3.62 -4.41 -6.42
N ARG A 128 -3.50 -4.18 -7.73
CA ARG A 128 -4.36 -4.78 -8.75
C ARG A 128 -4.26 -6.30 -8.73
N GLN A 129 -3.05 -6.85 -8.77
CA GLN A 129 -2.82 -8.29 -8.71
C GLN A 129 -3.40 -8.92 -7.43
N MET A 130 -3.36 -8.20 -6.31
CA MET A 130 -3.98 -8.65 -5.06
C MET A 130 -5.51 -8.62 -5.12
N VAL A 131 -6.08 -7.53 -5.63
CA VAL A 131 -7.54 -7.36 -5.80
C VAL A 131 -8.11 -8.43 -6.74
N ASP A 132 -7.40 -8.78 -7.81
CA ASP A 132 -7.81 -9.81 -8.77
C ASP A 132 -7.91 -11.21 -8.15
N GLN A 133 -7.28 -11.44 -6.99
CA GLN A 133 -7.35 -12.69 -6.24
C GLN A 133 -8.49 -12.72 -5.20
N LEU A 134 -9.26 -11.63 -5.04
CA LEU A 134 -10.36 -11.59 -4.08
C LEU A 134 -11.47 -12.57 -4.45
N PRO A 135 -11.95 -13.40 -3.50
CA PRO A 135 -13.11 -14.23 -3.74
C PRO A 135 -14.34 -13.40 -4.10
N SER A 136 -15.11 -13.85 -5.08
CA SER A 136 -16.38 -13.22 -5.46
C SER A 136 -17.31 -13.09 -4.25
N GLY A 137 -17.91 -11.91 -4.08
CA GLY A 137 -18.78 -11.59 -2.96
C GLY A 137 -18.06 -11.13 -1.68
N THR A 138 -16.74 -10.97 -1.69
CA THR A 138 -16.03 -10.23 -0.64
C THR A 138 -16.12 -8.72 -0.84
N THR A 139 -15.95 -7.97 0.25
CA THR A 139 -15.73 -6.51 0.18
C THR A 139 -14.34 -6.20 0.71
N LEU A 140 -13.52 -5.48 -0.07
CA LEU A 140 -12.25 -4.92 0.40
C LEU A 140 -12.38 -3.40 0.48
N THR A 141 -12.08 -2.84 1.64
CA THR A 141 -11.94 -1.39 1.85
C THR A 141 -10.48 -1.05 2.03
N ILE A 142 -9.96 -0.13 1.20
CA ILE A 142 -8.61 0.39 1.30
C ILE A 142 -8.67 1.82 1.83
N ILE A 143 -7.95 2.07 2.92
CA ILE A 143 -7.77 3.40 3.51
C ILE A 143 -6.28 3.73 3.35
N SER A 144 -5.97 4.74 2.53
CA SER A 144 -4.60 5.20 2.34
C SER A 144 -4.47 6.61 2.90
N ASP A 145 -3.98 6.71 4.14
CA ASP A 145 -3.59 7.96 4.77
C ASP A 145 -2.14 8.28 4.39
N SER A 146 -1.97 8.62 3.11
CA SER A 146 -0.73 9.06 2.49
C SER A 146 -1.03 10.14 1.45
N CYS A 147 -0.07 11.00 1.12
CA CYS A 147 -0.24 11.95 0.03
C CYS A 147 0.00 11.25 -1.32
N HIS A 148 -0.86 11.52 -2.32
CA HIS A 148 -0.84 10.87 -3.64
C HIS A 148 -1.17 9.38 -3.59
N SER A 149 -2.40 9.08 -3.14
CA SER A 149 -2.96 7.73 -3.03
C SER A 149 -4.10 7.46 -4.02
N GLY A 150 -4.41 8.40 -4.91
CA GLY A 150 -5.54 8.35 -5.83
C GLY A 150 -5.35 7.43 -7.04
N GLY A 151 -4.10 7.09 -7.39
CA GLY A 151 -3.74 6.17 -8.46
C GLY A 151 -3.37 4.77 -7.98
N LEU A 152 -3.46 4.48 -6.67
CA LEU A 152 -3.13 3.16 -6.10
C LEU A 152 -4.08 2.05 -6.57
N ILE A 153 -5.29 2.43 -6.98
CA ILE A 153 -6.29 1.55 -7.59
C ILE A 153 -6.89 2.37 -8.73
N ASN A 154 -6.93 1.80 -9.93
CA ASN A 154 -7.67 2.37 -11.06
C ASN A 154 -8.88 1.46 -11.31
N HIS A 155 -10.06 2.05 -11.59
CA HIS A 155 -11.35 1.37 -11.87
C HIS A 155 -12.08 0.75 -10.66
N GLU A 156 -11.98 1.32 -9.46
CA GLU A 156 -12.85 0.97 -8.34
C GLU A 156 -14.31 1.39 -8.55
N LYS A 157 -15.23 0.70 -7.86
CA LYS A 157 -16.66 1.05 -7.86
C LYS A 157 -16.93 2.43 -7.27
N GLU A 158 -16.19 2.81 -6.25
CA GLU A 158 -16.31 4.10 -5.56
C GLU A 158 -14.94 4.53 -5.01
N GLN A 159 -14.47 5.71 -5.44
CA GLN A 159 -13.27 6.37 -4.93
C GLN A 159 -13.66 7.61 -4.13
N ILE A 160 -13.10 7.78 -2.94
CA ILE A 160 -13.35 8.96 -2.08
C ILE A 160 -12.02 9.61 -1.72
N GLY A 161 -11.80 10.82 -2.23
CA GLY A 161 -10.59 11.63 -2.04
C GLY A 161 -9.96 12.00 -3.38
N SER A 162 -9.66 13.29 -3.59
CA SER A 162 -8.92 13.73 -4.79
C SER A 162 -7.42 13.60 -4.57
N SER A 163 -6.64 13.25 -5.61
CA SER A 163 -5.20 13.53 -5.64
C SER A 163 -5.02 15.02 -5.38
N THR A 164 -4.56 15.36 -4.18
CA THR A 164 -4.67 16.72 -3.66
C THR A 164 -3.56 17.59 -4.24
N VAL A 165 -3.92 18.45 -5.20
CA VAL A 165 -3.18 19.69 -5.46
C VAL A 165 -3.50 20.66 -4.30
N LYS A 166 -2.44 21.18 -3.68
CA LYS A 166 -2.41 21.96 -2.44
C LYS A 166 -3.59 22.92 -2.26
N ARG A 167 -4.33 22.76 -1.15
CA ARG A 167 -5.20 23.80 -0.60
C ARG A 167 -4.66 24.25 0.74
N THR A 168 -4.24 25.51 0.82
CA THR A 168 -3.67 26.15 2.02
C THR A 168 -4.73 26.22 3.12
N ILE A 169 -4.52 25.50 4.23
CA ILE A 169 -5.28 25.69 5.47
C ILE A 169 -4.31 26.13 6.56
N HIS A 170 -4.60 27.27 7.17
CA HIS A 170 -3.90 27.79 8.34
C HIS A 170 -4.36 27.04 9.59
N ALA A 171 -3.55 26.09 10.07
CA ALA A 171 -3.62 25.58 11.44
C ALA A 171 -2.31 25.95 12.14
N LYS A 172 -2.36 26.99 12.98
CA LYS A 172 -1.27 27.34 13.88
C LYS A 172 -1.21 26.23 14.97
N ASP A 173 0.00 25.73 15.20
CA ASP A 173 0.39 24.80 16.28
C ASP A 173 0.32 23.28 16.04
N LEU A 174 0.05 22.81 14.83
CA LEU A 174 0.33 21.42 14.43
C LEU A 174 1.58 21.39 13.55
N LYS A 175 2.68 20.78 14.03
CA LYS A 175 3.81 20.41 13.17
C LYS A 175 3.37 19.27 12.24
N SER A 176 2.65 19.59 11.16
CA SER A 176 2.33 18.60 10.13
C SER A 176 3.48 18.49 9.14
N LYS A 177 4.10 17.31 9.08
CA LYS A 177 4.96 16.95 7.95
C LYS A 177 4.08 16.37 6.83
N PRO A 178 4.32 16.72 5.57
CA PRO A 178 3.60 16.11 4.45
C PRO A 178 3.90 14.61 4.41
N ARG A 179 2.88 13.77 4.21
CA ARG A 179 3.01 12.32 4.01
C ARG A 179 3.41 11.98 2.56
N PHE A 180 4.40 12.71 2.03
CA PHE A 180 4.91 12.60 0.67
C PHE A 180 6.44 12.60 0.66
N ILE A 181 7.06 11.73 -0.12
CA ILE A 181 8.50 11.80 -0.42
C ILE A 181 8.67 12.10 -1.92
N PRO A 182 9.41 13.16 -2.31
CA PRO A 182 9.67 13.45 -3.72
C PRO A 182 10.38 12.31 -4.45
N HIS A 183 10.06 12.12 -5.73
CA HIS A 183 10.72 11.12 -6.58
C HIS A 183 12.25 11.22 -6.54
N GLU A 184 12.78 12.43 -6.76
CA GLU A 184 14.23 12.68 -6.83
C GLU A 184 14.95 12.30 -5.53
N SER A 185 14.31 12.55 -4.39
CA SER A 185 14.81 12.16 -3.07
C SER A 185 14.96 10.63 -2.95
N LEU A 186 13.93 9.89 -3.38
CA LEU A 186 13.95 8.42 -3.36
C LEU A 186 14.95 7.86 -4.37
N LEU A 187 15.01 8.44 -5.56
CA LEU A 187 15.99 8.06 -6.59
C LEU A 187 17.41 8.26 -6.09
N GLN A 188 17.74 9.41 -5.50
CA GLN A 188 19.05 9.68 -4.92
C GLN A 188 19.38 8.69 -3.79
N HIS A 189 18.42 8.44 -2.89
CA HIS A 189 18.60 7.50 -1.79
C HIS A 189 18.89 6.07 -2.30
N LEU A 190 18.04 5.54 -3.18
CA LEU A 190 18.16 4.19 -3.73
C LEU A 190 19.37 4.04 -4.65
N SER A 191 19.74 5.08 -5.40
CA SER A 191 20.97 5.13 -6.18
C SER A 191 22.20 5.01 -5.28
N SER A 192 22.23 5.73 -4.16
CA SER A 192 23.35 5.65 -3.20
C SER A 192 23.52 4.26 -2.57
N LEU A 193 22.43 3.51 -2.40
CA LEU A 193 22.45 2.17 -1.83
C LEU A 193 22.80 1.09 -2.85
N SER A 194 22.27 1.19 -4.06
CA SER A 194 22.45 0.18 -5.11
C SER A 194 23.79 0.29 -5.83
N GLY A 195 24.34 1.50 -5.94
CA GLY A 195 25.62 1.75 -6.64
C GLY A 195 25.56 1.54 -8.15
N ILE A 196 24.37 1.41 -8.74
CA ILE A 196 24.20 1.27 -10.20
C ILE A 196 24.07 2.65 -10.86
N GLU A 197 24.59 2.79 -12.07
CA GLU A 197 24.41 4.00 -12.89
C GLU A 197 23.11 3.90 -13.70
N SER A 198 21.99 4.26 -13.09
CA SER A 198 20.70 4.40 -13.76
C SER A 198 19.99 5.68 -13.32
N GLN A 199 19.13 6.20 -14.20
CA GLN A 199 18.18 7.27 -13.89
C GLN A 199 16.78 6.71 -13.58
N GLN A 200 16.58 5.40 -13.75
CA GLN A 200 15.30 4.76 -13.56
C GLN A 200 15.21 4.15 -12.17
N ILE A 201 14.25 4.64 -11.37
CA ILE A 201 14.04 4.14 -10.01
C ILE A 201 13.75 2.63 -9.96
N GLY A 202 13.09 2.11 -11.00
CA GLY A 202 12.78 0.69 -11.14
C GLY A 202 14.04 -0.19 -11.17
N ASP A 203 15.12 0.26 -11.79
CA ASP A 203 16.38 -0.50 -11.85
C ASP A 203 17.00 -0.64 -10.46
N HIS A 204 17.00 0.45 -9.69
CA HIS A 204 17.52 0.45 -8.32
C HIS A 204 16.67 -0.43 -7.40
N ILE A 205 15.34 -0.32 -7.50
CA ILE A 205 14.40 -1.13 -6.72
C ILE A 205 14.55 -2.62 -7.07
N ALA A 206 14.57 -2.97 -8.36
CA ALA A 206 14.74 -4.36 -8.79
C ALA A 206 16.09 -4.93 -8.31
N HIS A 207 17.16 -4.14 -8.39
CA HIS A 207 18.50 -4.54 -7.94
C HIS A 207 18.57 -4.78 -6.43
N LEU A 208 18.02 -3.88 -5.62
CA LEU A 208 18.11 -3.93 -4.16
C LEU A 208 17.18 -4.98 -3.53
N PHE A 209 15.98 -5.16 -4.10
CA PHE A 209 14.92 -5.90 -3.43
C PHE A 209 14.57 -7.22 -4.13
N GLY A 210 15.04 -7.47 -5.36
CA GLY A 210 14.80 -8.73 -6.07
C GLY A 210 13.32 -9.09 -6.13
N ASP A 211 12.94 -10.27 -5.65
CA ASP A 211 11.54 -10.72 -5.62
C ASP A 211 10.61 -9.90 -4.70
N ASP A 212 11.16 -9.14 -3.75
CA ASP A 212 10.39 -8.21 -2.93
C ASP A 212 10.09 -6.89 -3.67
N ALA A 213 10.72 -6.60 -4.80
CA ALA A 213 10.36 -5.47 -5.66
C ALA A 213 8.96 -5.64 -6.27
N SER A 214 8.32 -4.53 -6.64
CA SER A 214 7.07 -4.57 -7.40
C SER A 214 7.28 -5.25 -8.75
N ASP A 215 6.33 -6.09 -9.19
CA ASP A 215 6.37 -6.73 -10.51
C ASP A 215 6.43 -5.69 -11.64
N LYS A 216 5.95 -4.46 -11.40
CA LYS A 216 6.06 -3.32 -12.31
C LYS A 216 7.50 -3.02 -12.72
N PHE A 217 8.48 -3.31 -11.86
CA PHE A 217 9.90 -3.06 -12.08
C PHE A 217 10.68 -4.30 -12.51
N LEU A 218 10.08 -5.50 -12.46
CA LEU A 218 10.77 -6.77 -12.73
C LEU A 218 10.66 -7.27 -14.17
N ASN A 219 10.14 -6.47 -15.12
CA ASN A 219 10.02 -6.83 -16.54
C ASN A 219 9.30 -8.18 -16.82
N LYS A 220 8.35 -8.59 -15.97
CA LYS A 220 7.48 -9.74 -16.25
C LYS A 220 6.32 -9.30 -17.13
N THR A 221 6.45 -9.51 -18.45
CA THR A 221 5.41 -9.50 -19.50
C THR A 221 4.17 -8.65 -19.22
N TYR A 222 4.23 -7.37 -19.60
CA TYR A 222 3.04 -6.60 -19.90
C TYR A 222 2.27 -7.25 -21.06
N ASN A 223 1.00 -7.55 -20.86
CA ASN A 223 0.08 -7.99 -21.91
C ASN A 223 -0.82 -6.81 -22.36
N PRO A 224 -0.56 -6.21 -23.54
CA PRO A 224 -1.36 -5.08 -24.04
C PRO A 224 -2.84 -5.42 -24.30
N GLU A 225 -3.17 -6.70 -24.45
CA GLU A 225 -4.54 -7.15 -24.74
C GLU A 225 -5.43 -7.17 -23.48
N GLU A 226 -4.84 -7.18 -22.28
CA GLU A 226 -5.59 -7.04 -21.02
C GLU A 226 -6.11 -5.61 -20.83
N GLU A 227 -5.32 -4.61 -21.23
CA GLU A 227 -5.67 -3.17 -21.14
C GLU A 227 -6.82 -2.77 -22.08
N LYS A 228 -6.92 -3.40 -23.26
CA LYS A 228 -8.04 -3.15 -24.20
C LYS A 228 -9.38 -3.73 -23.74
N ARG A 229 -9.40 -4.65 -22.77
CA ARG A 229 -10.65 -5.07 -22.12
C ARG A 229 -11.14 -4.05 -21.08
N ILE A 230 -10.41 -2.94 -20.89
CA ILE A 230 -10.54 -1.99 -19.79
C ILE A 230 -10.83 -0.54 -20.32
N THR A 231 -11.26 -0.39 -21.58
CA THR A 231 -12.05 0.78 -22.03
C THR A 231 -13.49 0.40 -22.26
#